data_AF-A0A7Z7YHX3-F1
#
_entry.id   AF-A0A7Z7YHX3-F1
#
_cell.length_a   1.000
_cell.length_b   1.000
_cell.length_c   1.000
_cell.angle_alpha   90.00
_cell.angle_beta   90.00
_cell.angle_gamma   90.00
#
_symmetry.space_group_name_H-M   'P 1'
#
loop_
_entity.id
_entity.type
_entity.pdbx_description
1 polymer ?
#
loop_
_entity_poly.entity_id
_entity_poly.type
_entity_poly.pdbx_seq_one_letter_code
_entity_poly.pdbx_strand_id
1 'polypeptide(L)'
;NPDEAGRYTMDVEYGQYSVILLVEGFPPSHAGTITVYEDSQPGTLNDFLGAMTEDDVRPEALRRFEQMVEEAARHAEEAKKNAGEAETSARNAGISASQAEESAANADTSAGEASESARQATESAASAKQS
;
A
#
# COMPACT_ATOMS: atom_id res chain seq x y z
N ASN A 1 -40.03 -40.39 3.61
CA ASN A 1 -40.38 -41.38 2.56
C ASN A 1 -40.20 -40.72 1.22
N PRO A 2 -39.59 -41.40 0.24
CA PRO A 2 -39.47 -40.84 -1.10
C PRO A 2 -40.85 -40.66 -1.73
N ASP A 3 -40.95 -39.74 -2.67
CA ASP A 3 -42.15 -39.60 -3.50
C ASP A 3 -42.29 -40.76 -4.50
N GLU A 4 -43.37 -40.74 -5.29
CA GLU A 4 -43.68 -41.79 -6.29
C GLU A 4 -42.59 -41.95 -7.37
N ALA A 5 -41.68 -40.98 -7.52
CA ALA A 5 -40.54 -41.05 -8.43
C ALA A 5 -39.22 -41.43 -7.72
N GLY A 6 -39.27 -41.78 -6.44
CA GLY A 6 -38.09 -42.14 -5.65
C GLY A 6 -37.28 -40.94 -5.15
N ARG A 7 -37.80 -39.71 -5.24
CA ARG A 7 -37.09 -38.51 -4.78
C ARG A 7 -37.28 -38.31 -3.29
N TYR A 8 -36.19 -37.98 -2.60
CA TYR A 8 -36.20 -37.58 -1.21
C TYR A 8 -36.13 -36.05 -1.12
N THR A 9 -36.95 -35.48 -0.25
CA THR A 9 -36.92 -34.06 0.10
C THR A 9 -36.83 -33.94 1.61
N MET A 10 -35.99 -33.03 2.08
CA MET A 10 -35.76 -32.79 3.51
C MET A 10 -35.57 -31.30 3.73
N ASP A 11 -36.28 -30.74 4.70
CA ASP A 11 -35.98 -29.42 5.23
C ASP A 11 -34.81 -29.54 6.19
N VAL A 12 -33.77 -28.73 5.98
CA VAL A 12 -32.53 -28.74 6.77
C VAL A 12 -32.24 -27.34 7.28
N GLU A 13 -31.66 -27.24 8.47
CA GLU A 13 -31.17 -25.96 8.99
C GLU A 13 -29.84 -25.58 8.32
N TYR A 14 -29.46 -24.31 8.39
CA TYR A 14 -28.14 -23.88 7.93
C TYR A 14 -27.04 -24.58 8.74
N GLY A 15 -25.99 -25.03 8.07
CA GLY A 15 -24.92 -25.81 8.70
C GLY A 15 -24.19 -26.74 7.74
N GLN A 16 -23.20 -27.44 8.28
CA GLN A 16 -22.39 -28.41 7.55
C GLN A 16 -22.86 -29.83 7.84
N TYR A 17 -23.04 -30.64 6.79
CA TYR A 17 -23.58 -31.99 6.89
C TYR A 17 -22.70 -33.00 6.13
N SER A 18 -22.38 -34.12 6.78
CA SER A 18 -21.78 -35.28 6.12
C SER A 18 -22.85 -36.15 5.49
N VAL A 19 -22.67 -36.46 4.21
CA VAL A 19 -23.61 -37.26 3.42
C VAL A 19 -23.09 -38.68 3.32
N ILE A 20 -23.87 -39.63 3.84
CA ILE A 20 -23.56 -41.06 3.83
C ILE A 20 -24.69 -41.81 3.14
N LEU A 21 -24.36 -42.64 2.15
CA LEU A 21 -25.29 -43.48 1.43
C LEU A 21 -25.27 -44.89 2.01
N LEU A 22 -26.46 -45.40 2.32
CA LEU A 22 -26.67 -46.76 2.82
C LEU A 22 -27.50 -47.54 1.82
N VAL A 23 -26.94 -48.65 1.31
CA VAL A 23 -27.61 -49.58 0.40
C VAL A 23 -27.64 -50.96 1.06
N GLU A 24 -28.80 -51.60 1.05
CA GLU A 24 -28.96 -52.93 1.66
C GLU A 24 -27.97 -53.94 1.04
N GLY A 25 -27.22 -54.63 1.89
CA GLY A 25 -26.19 -55.59 1.47
C GLY A 25 -24.81 -55.00 1.17
N PHE A 26 -24.63 -53.67 1.26
CA PHE A 26 -23.35 -52.99 1.04
C PHE A 26 -22.92 -52.18 2.28
N PRO A 27 -21.61 -51.99 2.51
CA PRO A 27 -21.13 -51.10 3.57
C PRO A 27 -21.55 -49.64 3.29
N PRO A 28 -21.77 -48.82 4.34
CA PRO A 28 -22.05 -47.39 4.17
C PRO A 28 -20.94 -46.70 3.38
N SER A 29 -21.33 -45.81 2.46
CA SER A 29 -20.40 -45.06 1.62
C SER A 29 -20.49 -43.56 1.89
N HIS A 30 -19.37 -42.92 2.18
CA HIS A 30 -19.32 -41.47 2.35
C HIS A 30 -19.36 -40.78 0.97
N ALA A 31 -20.43 -40.07 0.68
CA ALA A 31 -20.62 -39.39 -0.60
C ALA A 31 -19.96 -38.00 -0.63
N GLY A 32 -19.82 -37.34 0.52
CA GLY A 32 -19.19 -36.03 0.62
C GLY A 32 -19.76 -35.20 1.77
N THR A 33 -19.32 -33.95 1.85
CA THR A 33 -19.84 -32.96 2.80
C THR A 33 -20.54 -31.87 2.02
N ILE A 34 -21.70 -31.42 2.51
CA ILE A 34 -22.40 -30.25 1.98
C ILE A 34 -22.44 -29.15 3.03
N THR A 35 -22.51 -27.91 2.57
CA THR A 35 -22.73 -26.75 3.43
C THR A 35 -23.98 -26.02 2.96
N VAL A 36 -24.92 -25.81 3.89
CA VAL A 36 -26.13 -25.02 3.67
C VAL A 36 -25.94 -23.68 4.37
N TYR A 37 -25.83 -22.62 3.59
CA TYR A 37 -25.75 -21.24 4.09
C TYR A 37 -27.15 -20.67 4.33
N GLU A 38 -27.24 -19.59 5.11
CA GLU A 38 -28.51 -18.91 5.41
C GLU A 38 -29.24 -18.41 4.15
N ASP A 39 -28.48 -18.05 3.11
CA ASP A 39 -28.97 -17.56 1.82
C ASP A 39 -29.03 -18.64 0.73
N SER A 40 -28.76 -19.90 1.08
CA SER A 40 -28.78 -21.01 0.13
C SER A 40 -30.16 -21.20 -0.49
N GLN A 41 -30.20 -21.25 -1.82
CA GLN A 41 -31.42 -21.57 -2.54
C GLN A 41 -31.73 -23.07 -2.46
N PRO A 42 -33.01 -23.49 -2.47
CA PRO A 42 -33.37 -24.90 -2.61
C PRO A 42 -32.72 -25.52 -3.85
N GLY A 43 -32.18 -26.72 -3.70
CA GLY A 43 -31.45 -27.42 -4.75
C GLY A 43 -31.40 -28.92 -4.50
N THR A 44 -30.82 -29.66 -5.45
CA THR A 44 -30.60 -31.09 -5.30
C THR A 44 -29.35 -31.38 -4.48
N LEU A 45 -29.26 -32.57 -3.88
CA LEU A 45 -28.07 -33.00 -3.16
C LEU A 45 -26.79 -32.86 -4.00
N ASN A 46 -26.85 -33.14 -5.29
CA ASN A 46 -25.71 -33.01 -6.18
C ASN A 46 -25.30 -31.54 -6.40
N ASP A 47 -26.25 -30.61 -6.40
CA ASP A 47 -25.95 -29.17 -6.50
C ASP A 47 -25.12 -28.71 -5.30
N PHE A 48 -25.45 -29.22 -4.10
CA PHE A 48 -24.71 -28.91 -2.88
C PHE A 48 -23.37 -29.66 -2.77
N LEU A 49 -23.27 -30.90 -3.26
CA LEU A 49 -22.00 -31.67 -3.28
C LEU A 49 -20.98 -31.11 -4.28
N GLY A 50 -21.45 -30.44 -5.34
CA GLY A 50 -20.61 -29.80 -6.35
C GLY A 50 -20.36 -28.31 -6.13
N ALA A 51 -20.95 -27.71 -5.10
CA ALA A 51 -20.80 -26.28 -4.82
C ALA A 51 -19.38 -25.98 -4.30
N MET A 52 -18.77 -24.89 -4.79
CA MET A 52 -17.55 -24.38 -4.17
C MET A 52 -17.84 -23.99 -2.72
N THR A 53 -16.97 -24.43 -1.82
CA THR A 53 -17.07 -24.18 -0.38
C THR A 53 -16.28 -22.94 0.02
N GLU A 54 -16.56 -22.36 1.18
CA GLU A 54 -15.76 -21.27 1.76
C GLU A 54 -14.26 -21.63 1.86
N ASP A 55 -13.96 -22.91 2.10
CA ASP A 55 -12.59 -23.42 2.17
C ASP A 55 -11.88 -23.45 0.81
N ASP A 56 -12.61 -23.41 -0.32
CA ASP A 56 -12.02 -23.27 -1.66
C ASP A 56 -11.61 -21.82 -1.95
N VAL A 57 -12.36 -20.85 -1.40
CA VAL A 57 -12.12 -19.41 -1.59
C VAL A 57 -11.09 -18.85 -0.61
N ARG A 58 -10.99 -19.42 0.60
CA ARG A 58 -10.03 -19.03 1.65
C ARG A 58 -8.56 -19.08 1.17
N PRO A 59 -8.09 -20.11 0.42
CA PRO A 59 -6.76 -20.11 -0.19
C PRO A 59 -6.50 -18.93 -1.12
N GLU A 60 -7.49 -18.54 -1.93
CA GLU A 60 -7.33 -17.42 -2.86
C GLU A 60 -7.33 -16.07 -2.17
N ALA A 61 -8.22 -15.88 -1.19
CA ALA A 61 -8.28 -14.67 -0.38
C ALA A 61 -6.98 -14.46 0.40
N LEU A 62 -6.42 -15.53 0.97
CA LEU A 62 -5.14 -15.49 1.69
C LEU A 62 -3.98 -15.11 0.75
N ARG A 63 -3.90 -15.72 -0.44
CA ARG A 63 -2.89 -15.37 -1.45
C ARG A 63 -2.97 -13.90 -1.87
N ARG A 64 -4.19 -13.36 -2.05
CA ARG A 64 -4.40 -11.93 -2.37
C ARG A 64 -3.97 -11.03 -1.21
N PHE A 65 -4.25 -11.44 0.02
CA PHE A 65 -3.82 -10.71 1.21
C PHE A 65 -2.29 -10.68 1.33
N GLU A 66 -1.62 -11.80 1.14
CA GLU A 66 -0.16 -11.88 1.12
C GLU A 66 0.46 -10.95 0.08
N GLN A 67 -0.10 -10.92 -1.15
CA GLN A 67 0.32 -9.99 -2.20
C GLN A 67 0.14 -8.52 -1.79
N MET A 68 -1.01 -8.16 -1.21
CA MET A 68 -1.24 -6.79 -0.73
C MET A 68 -0.26 -6.40 0.38
N VAL A 69 0.08 -7.31 1.29
CA VAL A 69 1.05 -7.06 2.36
C VAL A 69 2.45 -6.85 1.78
N GLU A 70 2.85 -7.65 0.80
CA GLU A 70 4.13 -7.49 0.11
C GLU A 70 4.22 -6.15 -0.64
N GLU A 71 3.16 -5.77 -1.36
CA GLU A 71 3.07 -4.47 -2.03
C GLU A 71 3.11 -3.30 -1.04
N ALA A 72 2.40 -3.41 0.09
CA ALA A 72 2.42 -2.41 1.15
C ALA A 72 3.83 -2.26 1.77
N ALA A 73 4.53 -3.38 2.00
CA ALA A 73 5.90 -3.37 2.50
C ALA A 73 6.87 -2.69 1.50
N ARG A 74 6.75 -3.02 0.20
CA ARG A 74 7.53 -2.38 -0.86
C ARG A 74 7.29 -0.87 -0.90
N HIS A 75 6.03 -0.45 -0.86
CA HIS A 75 5.68 0.98 -0.87
C HIS A 75 6.20 1.72 0.37
N ALA A 76 6.19 1.08 1.54
CA ALA A 76 6.74 1.66 2.76
C ALA A 76 8.27 1.88 2.65
N GLU A 77 9.01 0.92 2.09
CA GLU A 77 10.45 1.06 1.86
C GLU A 77 10.78 2.14 0.82
N GLU A 78 10.00 2.24 -0.26
CA GLU A 78 10.12 3.32 -1.24
C GLU A 78 9.87 4.69 -0.61
N ALA A 79 8.82 4.81 0.21
CA ALA A 79 8.52 6.06 0.91
C ALA A 79 9.64 6.47 1.87
N LYS A 80 10.22 5.50 2.60
CA LYS A 80 11.37 5.73 3.49
C LYS A 80 12.60 6.19 2.72
N LYS A 81 12.91 5.57 1.57
CA LYS A 81 14.00 6.00 0.69
C LYS A 81 13.79 7.43 0.21
N ASN A 82 12.60 7.74 -0.31
CA ASN A 82 12.26 9.07 -0.81
C ASN A 82 12.34 10.14 0.28
N ALA A 83 11.95 9.81 1.52
CA ALA A 83 12.11 10.70 2.65
C ALA A 83 13.58 11.03 2.94
N GLY A 84 14.47 10.03 2.86
CA GLY A 84 15.91 10.24 3.01
C GLY A 84 16.55 11.08 1.89
N GLU A 85 16.09 10.88 0.65
CA GLU A 85 16.50 11.72 -0.48
C GLU A 85 16.03 13.17 -0.30
N ALA A 86 14.77 13.37 0.12
CA ALA A 86 14.22 14.69 0.41
C ALA A 86 14.95 15.40 1.55
N GLU A 87 15.32 14.69 2.63
CA GLU A 87 16.13 15.24 3.71
C GLU A 87 17.51 15.70 3.22
N THR A 88 18.14 14.90 2.35
CA THR A 88 19.42 15.25 1.73
C THR A 88 19.28 16.50 0.86
N SER A 89 18.23 16.57 0.03
CA SER A 89 17.94 17.76 -0.77
C SER A 89 17.69 19.00 0.08
N ALA A 90 16.97 18.88 1.20
CA ALA A 90 16.71 20.00 2.11
C ALA A 90 18.00 20.50 2.77
N ARG A 91 18.90 19.60 3.20
CA ARG A 91 20.22 19.97 3.73
C ARG A 91 21.06 20.70 2.70
N ASN A 92 21.11 20.21 1.46
CA ASN A 92 21.85 20.85 0.38
C ASN A 92 21.30 22.26 0.07
N ALA A 93 19.98 22.41 0.03
CA ALA A 93 19.34 23.72 -0.14
C ALA A 93 19.71 24.69 1.00
N GLY A 94 19.75 24.21 2.24
CA GLY A 94 20.21 24.99 3.39
C GLY A 94 21.66 25.46 3.26
N ILE A 95 22.57 24.58 2.82
CA ILE A 95 23.97 24.93 2.57
C ILE A 95 24.08 26.00 1.48
N SER A 96 23.36 25.83 0.36
CA SER A 96 23.35 26.82 -0.72
C SER A 96 22.80 28.17 -0.28
N ALA A 97 21.78 28.20 0.59
CA ALA A 97 21.26 29.43 1.16
C ALA A 97 22.33 30.16 1.99
N SER A 98 23.03 29.44 2.88
CA SER A 98 24.12 30.03 3.68
C SER A 98 25.28 30.55 2.82
N GLN A 99 25.64 29.84 1.76
CA GLN A 99 26.65 30.32 0.80
C GLN A 99 26.21 31.58 0.05
N ALA A 100 24.92 31.68 -0.27
CA ALA A 100 24.35 32.87 -0.90
C ALA A 100 24.35 34.08 0.05
N GLU A 101 24.02 33.87 1.33
CA GLU A 101 24.10 34.91 2.37
C GLU A 101 25.54 35.41 2.55
N GLU A 102 26.52 34.51 2.63
CA GLU A 102 27.95 34.86 2.71
C GLU A 102 28.40 35.66 1.49
N SER A 103 27.98 35.23 0.29
CA SER A 103 28.29 35.93 -0.96
C SER A 103 27.69 37.35 -0.99
N ALA A 104 26.47 37.53 -0.47
CA ALA A 104 25.85 38.83 -0.36
C ALA A 104 26.61 39.75 0.61
N ALA A 105 27.01 39.25 1.78
CA ALA A 105 27.79 40.01 2.76
C ALA A 105 29.16 40.45 2.21
N ASN A 106 29.81 39.56 1.45
CA ASN A 106 31.07 39.89 0.76
C ASN A 106 30.86 40.99 -0.29
N ALA A 107 29.77 40.92 -1.07
CA ALA A 107 29.44 41.95 -2.05
C ALA A 107 29.18 43.32 -1.41
N ASP A 108 28.47 43.36 -0.28
CA ASP A 108 28.24 44.59 0.49
C ASP A 108 29.55 45.19 1.02
N THR A 109 30.45 44.33 1.53
CA THR A 109 31.79 44.75 1.99
C THR A 109 32.59 45.36 0.85
N SER A 110 32.68 44.68 -0.29
CA SER A 110 33.39 45.18 -1.48
C SER A 110 32.78 46.49 -2.01
N ALA A 111 31.46 46.64 -1.95
CA ALA A 111 30.80 47.89 -2.33
C ALA A 111 31.19 49.05 -1.39
N GLY A 112 31.31 48.78 -0.09
CA GLY A 112 31.81 49.73 0.90
C GLY A 112 33.24 50.18 0.62
N GLU A 113 34.17 49.23 0.44
CA GLU A 113 35.57 49.49 0.13
C GLU A 113 35.74 50.29 -1.18
N ALA A 114 34.94 49.96 -2.20
CA ALA A 114 34.93 50.70 -3.46
C ALA A 114 34.46 52.15 -3.27
N SER A 115 33.43 52.37 -2.44
CA SER A 115 32.94 53.72 -2.12
C SER A 115 33.98 54.54 -1.35
N GLU A 116 34.73 53.93 -0.43
CA GLU A 116 35.81 54.60 0.30
C GLU A 116 36.97 54.96 -0.63
N SER A 117 37.38 54.02 -1.48
CA SER A 117 38.43 54.25 -2.49
C SER A 117 38.06 55.42 -3.41
N ALA A 118 36.80 55.49 -3.86
CA ALA A 118 36.31 56.60 -4.68
C ALA A 118 36.35 57.96 -3.95
N ARG A 119 36.05 57.99 -2.64
CA ARG A 119 36.17 59.20 -1.81
C ARG A 119 37.62 59.67 -1.71
N GLN A 120 38.53 58.76 -1.36
CA GLN A 120 39.97 59.06 -1.24
C GLN A 120 40.56 59.58 -2.56
N ALA A 121 40.17 58.99 -3.69
CA ALA A 121 40.58 59.48 -5.02
C ALA A 121 40.08 60.90 -5.29
N THR A 122 38.84 61.22 -4.89
CA THR A 122 38.25 62.56 -5.05
C THR A 122 38.97 63.60 -4.19
N GLU A 123 39.26 63.28 -2.93
CA GLU A 123 40.00 64.16 -2.01
C GLU A 123 41.45 64.40 -2.48
N SER A 124 42.11 63.35 -2.97
CA SER A 124 43.46 63.44 -3.55
C SER A 124 43.46 64.35 -4.77
N ALA A 125 42.48 64.20 -5.67
CA ALA A 125 42.34 65.05 -6.84
C ALA A 125 42.04 66.52 -6.48
N ALA A 126 41.26 66.76 -5.41
CA ALA A 126 41.01 68.11 -4.92
C ALA A 126 42.29 68.76 -4.34
N SER A 127 43.05 68.00 -3.55
CA SER A 127 44.31 68.46 -2.94
C SER A 127 45.38 68.78 -3.99
N ALA A 128 45.45 67.97 -5.06
CA ALA A 128 46.37 68.20 -6.18
C ALA A 128 46.05 69.49 -6.97
N LYS A 129 44.80 69.97 -6.96
CA LYS A 129 44.42 71.25 -7.61
C LYS A 129 44.76 72.48 -6.78
N GLN A 130 45.02 72.31 -5.48
CA GLN A 130 45.34 73.40 -4.55
C GLN A 130 46.85 73.58 -4.35
N SER A 131 47.65 72.60 -4.77
CA SER A 131 49.12 72.67 -4.84
C SER A 131 49.57 73.38 -6.12
#